data_AF-A0A1W9M8F8-F1
#
_entry.id   AF-A0A1W9M8F8-F1
#
_cell.length_a   1.000
_cell.length_b   1.000
_cell.length_c   1.000
_cell.angle_alpha   90.00
_cell.angle_beta   90.00
_cell.angle_gamma   90.00
#
_symmetry.space_group_name_H-M   'P 1'
#
loop_
_entity.id
_entity.type
_entity.pdbx_description
1 polymer ?
#
loop_
_entity_poly.entity_id
_entity_poly.type
_entity_poly.pdbx_seq_one_letter_code
_entity_poly.pdbx_strand_id
1 'polypeptide(L)'
;MTTSLKLKLGFLAALLFFSGMILMPSLSNNIPEWWKKYLSPGSIKLGLDLQGGMHLVLRVDLDKALENSLELAASDLKEILREQKVLAVRTGTAGGAVSFTLPNSGAVDTVKQAVEKNFPNLDLSVNSEQGQFPRFSVRLKTNEVDFIRQHAVNQSLEIIRNRIDQFGVAEPVIIRQGDNEIVIQLPGVKDRKRAMGLIGQTAQLEFKLVADDAGIDPAALIAEAVKAGRLKPDADRRQINLALQNQLPQGTEIAFEKRKDHKTGQERRTPLLLKNQVLMTGEMVKNAQVRIGGNFNEPYVGLDLTGRGGKIFGTITENNV
;
A
#
# COMPACT_ATOMS: atom_id res chain seq x y z
N MET A 1 34.35 -0.03 62.40
CA MET A 1 33.59 0.64 61.31
C MET A 1 32.38 1.33 61.91
N THR A 2 32.22 2.63 61.65
CA THR A 2 31.02 3.38 62.03
C THR A 2 29.78 2.75 61.40
N THR A 3 28.65 2.78 62.09
CA THR A 3 27.37 2.18 61.62
C THR A 3 26.99 2.67 60.22
N SER A 4 27.34 3.91 59.89
CA SER A 4 27.15 4.51 58.55
C SER A 4 27.96 3.84 57.44
N LEU A 5 29.18 3.36 57.73
CA LEU A 5 30.04 2.72 56.74
C LEU A 5 29.55 1.31 56.41
N LYS A 6 29.06 0.56 57.42
CA LYS A 6 28.45 -0.76 57.22
C LYS A 6 27.18 -0.68 56.36
N LEU A 7 26.36 0.34 56.58
CA LEU A 7 25.12 0.58 55.82
C LEU A 7 25.40 0.93 54.36
N LYS A 8 26.41 1.79 54.11
CA LYS A 8 26.87 2.11 52.75
C LYS A 8 27.43 0.89 52.01
N LEU A 9 28.23 0.06 52.68
CA LEU A 9 28.75 -1.18 52.09
C LEU A 9 27.64 -2.19 51.82
N GLY A 10 26.67 -2.33 52.73
CA GLY A 10 25.50 -3.17 52.51
C GLY A 10 24.67 -2.72 51.31
N PHE A 11 24.45 -1.41 51.16
CA PHE A 11 23.74 -0.85 50.02
C PHE A 11 24.51 -1.04 48.71
N LEU A 12 25.82 -0.83 48.70
CA LEU A 12 26.67 -1.06 47.53
C LEU A 12 26.68 -2.54 47.10
N ALA A 13 26.77 -3.45 48.07
CA ALA A 13 26.69 -4.89 47.79
C ALA A 13 25.32 -5.28 47.22
N ALA A 14 24.22 -4.72 47.75
CA ALA A 14 22.88 -4.93 47.20
C ALA A 14 22.76 -4.39 45.77
N LEU A 15 23.31 -3.21 45.47
CA LEU A 15 23.35 -2.64 44.12
C LEU A 15 24.14 -3.50 43.15
N LEU A 16 25.33 -3.97 43.55
CA LEU A 16 26.16 -4.87 42.74
C LEU A 16 25.44 -6.20 42.47
N PHE A 17 24.78 -6.75 43.50
CA PHE A 17 24.01 -7.98 43.37
C PHE A 17 22.84 -7.81 42.39
N PHE A 18 22.02 -6.75 42.54
CA PHE A 18 20.92 -6.47 41.62
C PHE A 18 21.40 -6.16 40.21
N SER A 19 22.50 -5.43 40.05
CA SER A 19 23.12 -5.15 38.75
C SER A 19 23.55 -6.43 38.04
N GLY A 20 24.25 -7.34 38.76
CA GLY A 20 24.62 -8.64 38.23
C GLY A 20 23.40 -9.50 37.87
N MET A 21 22.35 -9.46 38.69
CA MET A 21 21.10 -10.20 38.49
C MET A 21 20.32 -9.72 37.26
N ILE A 22 20.40 -8.43 36.92
CA ILE A 22 19.77 -7.82 35.72
C ILE A 22 20.59 -8.10 34.46
N LEU A 23 21.92 -8.18 34.56
CA LEU A 23 22.83 -8.40 33.43
C LEU A 23 23.04 -9.88 33.06
N MET A 24 22.76 -10.81 33.96
CA MET A 24 22.90 -12.26 33.74
C MET A 24 22.23 -12.78 32.45
N PRO A 25 21.05 -12.27 32.02
CA PRO A 25 20.41 -12.64 30.74
C PRO A 25 21.15 -12.23 29.48
N SER A 26 22.09 -11.28 29.58
CA SER A 26 22.95 -10.92 28.47
C SER A 26 24.07 -11.95 28.24
N LEU A 27 24.44 -12.72 29.27
CA LEU A 27 25.54 -13.70 29.20
C LEU A 27 25.05 -15.15 28.97
N SER A 28 23.79 -15.46 29.26
CA SER A 28 23.26 -16.82 29.10
C SER A 28 21.80 -16.84 28.61
N ASN A 29 21.49 -17.72 27.66
CA ASN A 29 20.14 -17.87 27.09
C ASN A 29 19.23 -18.83 27.89
N ASN A 30 19.80 -19.63 28.80
CA ASN A 30 19.09 -20.63 29.63
C ASN A 30 18.81 -20.10 31.03
N ILE A 31 17.75 -19.30 31.18
CA ILE A 31 17.33 -18.74 32.47
C ILE A 31 15.87 -19.12 32.73
N PRO A 32 15.48 -19.42 33.99
CA PRO A 32 14.10 -19.69 34.37
C PRO A 32 13.09 -18.63 33.88
N GLU A 33 11.92 -19.09 33.44
CA GLU A 33 10.82 -18.24 32.90
C GLU A 33 10.37 -17.13 33.86
N TRP A 34 10.37 -17.39 35.17
CA TRP A 34 10.00 -16.37 36.17
C TRP A 34 10.98 -15.18 36.17
N TRP A 35 12.26 -15.42 35.89
CA TRP A 35 13.29 -14.40 35.88
C TRP A 35 13.17 -13.51 34.64
N LYS A 36 12.89 -14.10 33.47
CA LYS A 36 12.57 -13.36 32.24
C LYS A 36 11.31 -12.50 32.44
N LYS A 37 10.27 -13.04 33.07
CA LYS A 37 8.99 -12.32 33.24
C LYS A 37 9.04 -11.13 34.21
N TYR A 38 9.72 -11.26 35.35
CA TYR A 38 9.64 -10.27 36.44
C TYR A 38 10.86 -9.36 36.56
N LEU A 39 12.01 -9.74 36.00
CA LEU A 39 13.30 -9.10 36.29
C LEU A 39 13.97 -8.51 35.04
N SER A 40 13.90 -9.20 33.90
CA SER A 40 14.42 -8.69 32.63
C SER A 40 13.55 -9.19 31.47
N PRO A 41 12.39 -8.55 31.23
CA PRO A 41 11.46 -8.95 30.16
C PRO A 41 12.02 -8.75 28.75
N GLY A 42 13.13 -8.03 28.60
CA GLY A 42 13.85 -7.90 27.33
C GLY A 42 15.34 -8.02 27.57
N SER A 43 15.97 -9.02 26.95
CA SER A 43 17.43 -9.03 26.76
C SER A 43 17.88 -7.74 26.05
N ILE A 44 19.16 -7.36 26.19
CA ILE A 44 19.72 -6.23 25.45
C ILE A 44 19.45 -6.42 23.96
N LYS A 45 18.82 -5.42 23.34
CA LYS A 45 18.49 -5.44 21.92
C LYS A 45 19.78 -5.28 21.12
N LEU A 46 20.15 -6.30 20.37
CA LEU A 46 21.34 -6.28 19.54
C LEU A 46 21.00 -5.51 18.26
N GLY A 47 21.77 -4.46 17.98
CA GLY A 47 21.65 -3.72 16.73
C GLY A 47 22.02 -4.58 15.52
N LEU A 48 21.82 -4.02 14.31
CA LEU A 48 22.11 -4.68 13.04
C LEU A 48 23.54 -5.26 12.99
N ASP A 49 24.52 -4.53 13.51
CA ASP A 49 25.93 -4.93 13.46
C ASP A 49 26.25 -6.14 14.34
N LEU A 50 25.46 -6.37 15.40
CA LEU A 50 25.65 -7.46 16.35
C LEU A 50 24.76 -8.68 16.07
N GLN A 51 23.54 -8.45 15.58
CA GLN A 51 22.56 -9.52 15.29
C GLN A 51 22.57 -9.96 13.81
N GLY A 52 23.23 -9.19 12.94
CA GLY A 52 23.06 -9.29 11.51
C GLY A 52 21.66 -8.85 11.05
N GLY A 53 21.46 -8.72 9.75
CA GLY A 53 20.16 -8.37 9.18
C GLY A 53 20.27 -7.67 7.83
N MET A 54 19.44 -6.64 7.64
CA MET A 54 19.38 -5.88 6.40
C MET A 54 19.19 -4.38 6.65
N HIS A 55 19.94 -3.56 5.91
CA HIS A 55 19.79 -2.11 5.83
C HIS A 55 19.43 -1.74 4.38
N LEU A 56 18.35 -1.01 4.18
CA LEU A 56 17.88 -0.56 2.86
C LEU A 56 17.65 0.94 2.88
N VAL A 57 17.99 1.60 1.77
CA VAL A 57 17.62 2.98 1.49
C VAL A 57 16.76 2.96 0.23
N LEU A 58 15.51 3.39 0.35
CA LEU A 58 14.56 3.46 -0.76
C LEU A 58 14.24 4.92 -1.06
N ARG A 59 14.13 5.26 -2.34
CA ARG A 59 13.73 6.59 -2.79
C ARG A 59 12.31 6.56 -3.33
N VAL A 60 11.48 7.49 -2.89
CA VAL A 60 10.11 7.67 -3.40
C VAL A 60 10.18 8.47 -4.70
N ASP A 61 9.52 7.98 -5.74
CA ASP A 61 9.41 8.65 -7.03
C ASP A 61 8.35 9.76 -6.96
N LEU A 62 8.78 10.93 -6.50
CA LEU A 62 7.92 12.10 -6.32
C LEU A 62 7.42 12.67 -7.65
N ASP A 63 8.24 12.62 -8.69
CA ASP A 63 7.88 13.13 -10.01
C ASP A 63 6.76 12.30 -10.62
N LYS A 64 6.84 10.97 -10.48
CA LYS A 64 5.76 10.07 -10.91
C LYS A 64 4.48 10.27 -10.10
N ALA A 65 4.59 10.53 -8.79
CA ALA A 65 3.41 10.83 -7.97
C ALA A 65 2.71 12.12 -8.42
N LEU A 66 3.47 13.17 -8.74
CA LEU A 66 2.94 14.43 -9.26
C LEU A 66 2.32 14.25 -10.65
N GLU A 67 2.99 13.53 -11.55
CA GLU A 67 2.48 13.23 -12.89
C GLU A 67 1.15 12.47 -12.82
N ASN A 68 1.08 11.42 -12.01
CA ASN A 68 -0.14 10.63 -11.84
C ASN A 68 -1.29 11.47 -11.26
N SER A 69 -1.00 12.30 -10.25
CA SER A 69 -2.02 13.18 -9.65
C SER A 69 -2.56 14.19 -10.68
N LEU A 70 -1.66 14.82 -11.45
CA LEU A 70 -2.04 15.74 -12.51
C LEU A 70 -2.85 15.05 -13.62
N GLU A 71 -2.46 13.84 -14.03
CA GLU A 71 -3.16 13.09 -15.07
C GLU A 71 -4.58 12.68 -14.63
N LEU A 72 -4.73 12.28 -13.36
CA LEU A 72 -6.04 12.02 -12.76
C LEU A 72 -6.91 13.27 -12.76
N ALA A 73 -6.38 14.40 -12.27
CA ALA A 73 -7.09 15.66 -12.23
C ALA A 73 -7.48 16.16 -13.65
N ALA A 74 -6.58 16.01 -14.62
CA ALA A 74 -6.82 16.37 -16.01
C ALA A 74 -7.90 15.49 -16.66
N SER A 75 -7.90 14.19 -16.35
CA SER A 75 -8.94 13.25 -16.80
C SER A 75 -10.31 13.59 -16.20
N ASP A 76 -10.38 13.88 -14.91
CA ASP A 76 -11.60 14.27 -14.22
C ASP A 76 -12.12 15.63 -14.74
N LEU A 77 -11.23 16.59 -15.02
CA LEU A 77 -11.59 17.86 -15.64
C LEU A 77 -12.22 17.66 -17.02
N LYS A 78 -11.61 16.84 -17.87
CA LYS A 78 -12.14 16.52 -19.20
C LYS A 78 -13.56 15.94 -19.13
N GLU A 79 -13.81 15.08 -18.14
CA GLU A 79 -15.12 14.47 -17.93
C GLU A 79 -16.17 15.51 -17.50
N ILE A 80 -15.84 16.39 -16.56
CA ILE A 80 -16.74 17.47 -16.13
C ILE A 80 -17.06 18.42 -17.29
N LEU A 81 -16.05 18.76 -18.11
CA LEU A 81 -16.27 19.59 -19.30
C LEU A 81 -17.21 18.90 -20.29
N ARG A 82 -17.08 17.59 -20.49
CA ARG A 82 -17.99 16.81 -21.35
C ARG A 82 -19.43 16.86 -20.85
N GLU A 83 -19.67 16.75 -19.54
CA GLU A 83 -21.01 16.88 -18.95
C GLU A 83 -21.61 18.26 -19.17
N GLN A 84 -20.77 19.30 -19.14
CA GLN A 84 -21.14 20.68 -19.46
C GLN A 84 -21.25 20.94 -20.99
N LYS A 85 -21.20 19.89 -21.81
CA LYS A 85 -21.25 19.96 -23.28
C LYS A 85 -20.07 20.73 -23.90
N VAL A 86 -18.96 20.83 -23.18
CA VAL A 86 -17.69 21.41 -23.64
C VAL A 86 -16.76 20.29 -24.10
N LEU A 87 -16.42 20.28 -25.39
CA LEU A 87 -15.45 19.34 -25.94
C LEU A 87 -14.03 19.87 -25.70
N ALA A 88 -13.23 19.10 -24.95
CA ALA A 88 -11.80 19.36 -24.75
C ALA A 88 -10.99 18.14 -25.21
N VAL A 89 -10.06 18.37 -26.14
CA VAL A 89 -9.19 17.33 -26.69
C VAL A 89 -7.80 17.46 -26.07
N ARG A 90 -7.34 16.42 -25.37
CA ARG A 90 -5.98 16.38 -24.80
C ARG A 90 -4.97 16.35 -25.94
N THR A 91 -4.00 17.27 -25.92
CA THR A 91 -2.95 17.38 -26.94
C THR A 91 -1.59 16.92 -26.46
N GLY A 92 -1.36 16.82 -25.15
CA GLY A 92 -0.15 16.24 -24.60
C GLY A 92 0.12 16.66 -23.16
N THR A 93 1.21 16.11 -22.61
CA THR A 93 1.74 16.48 -21.31
C THR A 93 3.19 16.91 -21.50
N ALA A 94 3.52 18.12 -21.11
CA ALA A 94 4.86 18.69 -21.24
C ALA A 94 5.13 19.68 -20.11
N GLY A 95 6.35 19.68 -19.56
CA GLY A 95 6.76 20.64 -18.54
C GLY A 95 5.94 20.60 -17.25
N GLY A 96 5.36 19.44 -16.89
CA GLY A 96 4.49 19.30 -15.73
C GLY A 96 3.10 19.94 -15.91
N ALA A 97 2.69 20.19 -17.15
CA ALA A 97 1.35 20.67 -17.47
C ALA A 97 0.68 19.75 -18.49
N VAL A 98 -0.64 19.56 -18.35
CA VAL A 98 -1.46 18.85 -19.33
C VAL A 98 -2.17 19.87 -20.20
N SER A 99 -1.99 19.74 -21.51
CA SER A 99 -2.54 20.66 -22.50
C SER A 99 -3.77 20.07 -23.19
N PHE A 100 -4.73 20.96 -23.44
CA PHE A 100 -5.99 20.69 -24.10
C PHE A 100 -6.24 21.72 -25.19
N THR A 101 -6.90 21.28 -26.26
CA THR A 101 -7.41 22.14 -27.33
C THR A 101 -8.92 22.16 -27.27
N LEU A 102 -9.48 23.36 -27.40
CA LEU A 102 -10.91 23.63 -27.46
C LEU A 102 -11.31 23.85 -28.93
N PRO A 103 -12.08 22.92 -29.53
CA PRO A 103 -12.60 23.12 -30.89
C PRO A 103 -13.60 24.29 -30.98
N ASN A 104 -14.24 24.65 -29.85
CA ASN A 104 -15.17 25.76 -29.75
C ASN A 104 -14.55 26.90 -28.93
N SER A 105 -14.34 28.05 -29.56
CA SER A 105 -13.71 29.22 -28.93
C SER A 105 -14.57 29.89 -27.86
N GLY A 106 -15.90 29.71 -27.88
CA GLY A 106 -16.81 30.28 -26.89
C GLY A 106 -16.80 29.59 -25.52
N ALA A 107 -16.06 28.49 -25.37
CA ALA A 107 -16.08 27.67 -24.16
C ALA A 107 -15.01 28.05 -23.11
N VAL A 108 -14.16 29.05 -23.40
CA VAL A 108 -13.04 29.43 -22.52
C VAL A 108 -13.51 29.86 -21.13
N ASP A 109 -14.56 30.69 -21.06
CA ASP A 109 -15.10 31.15 -19.78
C ASP A 109 -15.71 30.00 -18.97
N THR A 110 -16.37 29.05 -19.64
CA THR A 110 -16.91 27.84 -19.01
C THR A 110 -15.78 26.99 -18.43
N VAL A 111 -14.67 26.81 -19.16
CA VAL A 111 -13.48 26.10 -18.66
C VAL A 111 -12.90 26.79 -17.44
N LYS A 112 -12.75 28.12 -17.49
CA LYS A 112 -12.23 28.90 -16.37
C LYS A 112 -13.10 28.72 -15.11
N GLN A 113 -14.42 28.86 -15.24
CA GLN A 113 -15.35 28.65 -14.14
C GLN A 113 -15.34 27.20 -13.62
N ALA A 114 -15.25 26.21 -14.52
CA ALA A 114 -15.21 24.80 -14.14
C ALA A 114 -13.94 24.45 -13.34
N VAL A 115 -12.78 24.99 -13.73
CA VAL A 115 -11.52 24.80 -13.00
C VAL A 115 -11.55 25.52 -11.66
N GLU A 116 -11.94 26.81 -11.63
CA GLU A 116 -12.01 27.59 -10.40
C GLU A 116 -12.97 26.98 -9.36
N LYS A 117 -14.11 26.43 -9.81
CA LYS A 117 -15.12 25.84 -8.93
C LYS A 117 -14.77 24.44 -8.44
N ASN A 118 -14.27 23.56 -9.32
CA ASN A 118 -14.13 22.13 -9.02
C ASN A 118 -12.69 21.71 -8.73
N PHE A 119 -11.69 22.50 -9.15
CA PHE A 119 -10.27 22.15 -9.05
C PHE A 119 -9.45 23.30 -8.46
N PRO A 120 -9.68 23.68 -7.19
CA PRO A 120 -8.99 24.79 -6.54
C PRO A 120 -7.47 24.57 -6.42
N ASN A 121 -7.00 23.33 -6.59
CA ASN A 121 -5.60 22.91 -6.56
C ASN A 121 -4.88 22.98 -7.92
N LEU A 122 -5.58 23.36 -9.00
CA LEU A 122 -5.00 23.53 -10.34
C LEU A 122 -4.83 25.01 -10.70
N ASP A 123 -3.72 25.32 -11.36
CA ASP A 123 -3.50 26.56 -12.12
C ASP A 123 -3.90 26.34 -13.57
N LEU A 124 -4.68 27.27 -14.11
CA LEU A 124 -5.11 27.30 -15.51
C LEU A 124 -4.34 28.38 -16.27
N SER A 125 -3.74 28.00 -17.40
CA SER A 125 -3.13 28.94 -18.35
C SER A 125 -3.79 28.77 -19.71
N VAL A 126 -4.45 29.82 -20.20
CA VAL A 126 -5.12 29.83 -21.50
C VAL A 126 -4.26 30.60 -22.50
N ASN A 127 -3.98 29.97 -23.64
CA ASN A 127 -3.40 30.64 -24.80
C ASN A 127 -4.42 30.70 -25.93
N SER A 128 -4.80 31.92 -26.32
CA SER A 128 -5.75 32.19 -27.40
C SER A 128 -5.09 33.12 -28.42
N GLU A 129 -4.38 32.54 -29.38
CA GLU A 129 -3.82 33.26 -30.51
C GLU A 129 -4.87 33.44 -31.63
N GLN A 130 -4.90 34.61 -32.28
CA GLN A 130 -5.81 34.86 -33.40
C GLN A 130 -5.55 33.85 -34.53
N GLY A 131 -6.62 33.16 -34.97
CA GLY A 131 -6.58 32.21 -36.09
C GLY A 131 -6.29 30.75 -35.72
N GLN A 132 -6.07 30.43 -34.44
CA GLN A 132 -5.93 29.04 -33.95
C GLN A 132 -7.05 28.67 -32.98
N PHE A 133 -7.33 27.37 -32.85
CA PHE A 133 -8.20 26.86 -31.79
C PHE A 133 -7.61 27.20 -30.42
N PRO A 134 -8.39 27.77 -29.48
CA PRO A 134 -7.89 28.08 -28.15
C PRO A 134 -7.32 26.85 -27.46
N ARG A 135 -6.17 27.02 -26.81
CA ARG A 135 -5.53 25.98 -26.01
C ARG A 135 -5.50 26.42 -24.57
N PHE A 136 -5.67 25.46 -23.68
CA PHE A 136 -5.45 25.68 -22.26
C PHE A 136 -4.57 24.59 -21.71
N SER A 137 -3.81 24.94 -20.68
CA SER A 137 -2.98 24.02 -19.94
C SER A 137 -3.31 24.11 -18.46
N VAL A 138 -3.30 22.96 -17.81
CA VAL A 138 -3.50 22.83 -16.37
C VAL A 138 -2.24 22.31 -15.73
N ARG A 139 -1.90 22.87 -14.57
CA ARG A 139 -0.75 22.47 -13.75
C ARG A 139 -1.18 22.42 -12.28
N LEU A 140 -0.53 21.59 -11.48
CA LEU A 140 -0.71 21.63 -10.02
C LEU A 140 -0.16 22.95 -9.46
N LYS A 141 -0.89 23.56 -8.53
CA LYS A 141 -0.39 24.72 -7.77
C LYS A 141 0.80 24.31 -6.89
N THR A 142 1.68 25.26 -6.58
CA THR A 142 2.87 24.98 -5.76
C THR A 142 2.53 24.39 -4.40
N ASN A 143 1.47 24.86 -3.74
CA ASN A 143 1.03 24.32 -2.45
C ASN A 143 0.56 22.86 -2.57
N GLU A 144 -0.12 22.51 -3.66
CA GLU A 144 -0.55 21.14 -3.93
C GLU A 144 0.64 20.23 -4.26
N VAL A 145 1.62 20.75 -5.00
CA VAL A 145 2.87 20.02 -5.28
C VAL A 145 3.60 19.67 -3.98
N ASP A 146 3.76 20.63 -3.07
CA ASP A 146 4.43 20.39 -1.80
C ASP A 146 3.63 19.45 -0.89
N PHE A 147 2.30 19.57 -0.89
CA PHE A 147 1.40 18.64 -0.22
C PHE A 147 1.61 17.20 -0.74
N ILE A 148 1.52 16.99 -2.06
CA ILE A 148 1.70 15.66 -2.66
C ILE A 148 3.08 15.09 -2.32
N ARG A 149 4.15 15.90 -2.36
CA ARG A 149 5.50 15.43 -2.02
C ARG A 149 5.59 14.92 -0.57
N GLN A 150 5.07 15.69 0.38
CA GLN A 150 5.10 15.30 1.80
C GLN A 150 4.21 14.07 2.06
N HIS A 151 3.02 14.03 1.46
CA HIS A 151 2.08 12.93 1.65
C HIS A 151 2.55 11.64 0.97
N ALA A 152 3.17 11.70 -0.20
CA ALA A 152 3.68 10.52 -0.91
C ALA A 152 4.75 9.77 -0.09
N VAL A 153 5.64 10.50 0.60
CA VAL A 153 6.67 9.89 1.45
C VAL A 153 6.04 9.23 2.68
N ASN A 154 5.12 9.92 3.36
CA ASN A 154 4.44 9.39 4.54
C ASN A 154 3.59 8.16 4.20
N GLN A 155 2.88 8.19 3.07
CA GLN A 155 2.11 7.06 2.58
C GLN A 155 3.02 5.86 2.25
N SER A 156 4.15 6.11 1.61
CA SER A 156 5.13 5.05 1.31
C SER A 156 5.69 4.42 2.60
N LEU A 157 5.98 5.24 3.61
CA LEU A 157 6.43 4.78 4.93
C LEU A 157 5.40 3.85 5.57
N GLU A 158 4.12 4.22 5.53
CA GLU A 158 3.05 3.42 6.11
C GLU A 158 2.84 2.09 5.36
N ILE A 159 2.92 2.11 4.03
CA ILE A 159 2.90 0.89 3.21
C ILE A 159 4.05 -0.06 3.59
N ILE A 160 5.26 0.50 3.74
CA ILE A 160 6.46 -0.26 4.10
C ILE A 160 6.33 -0.85 5.51
N ARG A 161 5.82 -0.08 6.49
CA ARG A 161 5.56 -0.55 7.85
C ARG A 161 4.62 -1.76 7.86
N ASN A 162 3.45 -1.63 7.24
CA ASN A 162 2.45 -2.71 7.18
C ASN A 162 2.98 -3.98 6.48
N ARG A 163 3.91 -3.85 5.53
CA ARG A 163 4.58 -5.00 4.88
C ARG A 163 5.60 -5.67 5.78
N ILE A 164 6.34 -4.88 6.54
CA ILE A 164 7.38 -5.39 7.43
C ILE A 164 6.78 -6.15 8.62
N ASP A 165 5.62 -5.71 9.12
CA ASP A 165 4.91 -6.39 10.21
C ASP A 165 4.57 -7.87 9.87
N GLN A 166 4.46 -8.20 8.57
CA GLN A 166 4.22 -9.56 8.09
C GLN A 166 5.41 -10.52 8.25
N PHE A 167 6.62 -10.01 8.51
CA PHE A 167 7.83 -10.82 8.67
C PHE A 167 8.05 -11.32 10.10
N GLY A 168 7.30 -10.81 11.07
CA GLY A 168 7.54 -11.14 12.48
C GLY A 168 8.93 -10.73 12.97
N VAL A 169 9.55 -9.72 12.33
CA VAL A 169 10.77 -9.10 12.85
C VAL A 169 10.39 -8.35 14.11
N ALA A 170 11.11 -8.61 15.19
CA ALA A 170 10.71 -8.11 16.51
C ALA A 170 10.61 -6.58 16.52
N GLU A 171 11.53 -5.87 15.85
CA GLU A 171 11.63 -4.40 15.95
C GLU A 171 12.29 -3.77 14.70
N PRO A 172 11.53 -3.49 13.64
CA PRO A 172 12.06 -2.78 12.48
C PRO A 172 12.25 -1.28 12.75
N VAL A 173 13.35 -0.70 12.27
CA VAL A 173 13.55 0.76 12.27
C VAL A 173 13.23 1.27 10.87
N ILE A 174 12.20 2.12 10.75
CA ILE A 174 11.77 2.71 9.49
C ILE A 174 11.70 4.22 9.70
N ILE A 175 12.61 4.95 9.06
CA ILE A 175 12.72 6.40 9.22
C ILE A 175 12.79 7.08 7.85
N ARG A 176 12.22 8.27 7.76
CA ARG A 176 12.46 9.16 6.63
C ARG A 176 13.86 9.75 6.75
N GLN A 177 14.64 9.71 5.68
CA GLN A 177 15.93 10.36 5.55
C GLN A 177 15.86 11.39 4.42
N GLY A 178 16.24 12.64 4.69
CA GLY A 178 16.13 13.72 3.71
C GLY A 178 14.69 13.96 3.23
N ASP A 179 14.55 14.40 1.99
CA ASP A 179 13.25 14.82 1.45
C ASP A 179 12.41 13.67 0.90
N ASN A 180 13.01 12.65 0.28
CA ASN A 180 12.31 11.58 -0.43
C ASN A 180 12.89 10.17 -0.19
N GLU A 181 13.76 9.98 0.80
CA GLU A 181 14.36 8.69 1.09
C GLU A 181 13.78 8.08 2.38
N ILE A 182 13.71 6.75 2.41
CA ILE A 182 13.23 5.96 3.54
C ILE A 182 14.31 4.93 3.87
N VAL A 183 14.84 5.00 5.08
CA VAL A 183 15.81 4.04 5.62
C VAL A 183 15.07 2.98 6.40
N ILE A 184 15.36 1.73 6.07
CA ILE A 184 14.77 0.56 6.69
C ILE A 184 15.88 -0.29 7.27
N GLN A 185 15.77 -0.66 8.54
CA GLN A 185 16.64 -1.62 9.20
C GLN A 185 15.80 -2.76 9.76
N LEU A 186 16.14 -3.99 9.36
CA LEU A 186 15.49 -5.21 9.81
C LEU A 186 16.52 -6.10 10.53
N PRO A 187 16.76 -5.90 11.84
CA PRO A 187 17.65 -6.75 12.62
C PRO A 187 17.12 -8.19 12.69
N GLY A 188 17.99 -9.18 12.53
CA GLY A 188 17.61 -10.59 12.65
C GLY A 188 16.74 -11.14 11.50
N VAL A 189 16.58 -10.42 10.39
CA VAL A 189 15.87 -10.94 9.22
C VAL A 189 16.65 -12.12 8.60
N LYS A 190 16.02 -13.30 8.52
CA LYS A 190 16.68 -14.53 8.01
C LYS A 190 16.71 -14.59 6.48
N ASP A 191 15.61 -14.22 5.82
CA ASP A 191 15.49 -14.27 4.36
C ASP A 191 15.40 -12.87 3.75
N ARG A 192 16.57 -12.32 3.39
CA ARG A 192 16.71 -10.99 2.79
C ARG A 192 16.03 -10.88 1.42
N LYS A 193 16.05 -11.94 0.61
CA LYS A 193 15.47 -11.91 -0.75
C LYS A 193 13.95 -11.81 -0.69
N ARG A 194 13.33 -12.59 0.19
CA ARG A 194 11.88 -12.50 0.45
C ARG A 194 11.50 -11.14 1.03
N ALA A 195 12.29 -10.61 1.96
CA ALA A 195 12.11 -9.27 2.52
C ALA A 195 12.13 -8.17 1.44
N MET A 196 13.17 -8.16 0.62
CA MET A 196 13.30 -7.22 -0.49
C MET A 196 12.16 -7.39 -1.52
N GLY A 197 11.75 -8.61 -1.84
CA GLY A 197 10.65 -8.88 -2.76
C GLY A 197 9.31 -8.30 -2.30
N LEU A 198 8.98 -8.41 -1.01
CA LEU A 198 7.74 -7.84 -0.49
C LEU A 198 7.80 -6.32 -0.33
N ILE A 199 8.95 -5.76 0.02
CA ILE A 199 9.13 -4.30 0.12
C ILE A 199 9.12 -3.66 -1.28
N GLY A 200 9.76 -4.27 -2.28
CA GLY A 200 9.89 -3.75 -3.63
C GLY A 200 8.71 -3.99 -4.57
N GLN A 201 7.74 -4.83 -4.20
CA GLN A 201 6.55 -5.06 -5.03
C GLN A 201 5.63 -3.84 -5.01
N THR A 202 5.24 -3.29 -6.15
CA THR A 202 4.20 -2.24 -6.19
C THR A 202 2.85 -2.85 -5.79
N ALA A 203 2.15 -2.28 -4.81
CA ALA A 203 0.80 -2.75 -4.47
C ALA A 203 -0.16 -2.28 -5.56
N GLN A 204 -0.53 -3.18 -6.47
CA GLN A 204 -1.53 -2.90 -7.48
C GLN A 204 -2.89 -3.41 -6.97
N LEU A 205 -3.84 -2.50 -6.82
CA LEU A 205 -5.23 -2.83 -6.53
C LEU A 205 -5.98 -3.00 -7.85
N GLU A 206 -6.68 -4.12 -7.99
CA GLU A 206 -7.54 -4.45 -9.14
C GLU A 206 -8.91 -4.88 -8.62
N PHE A 207 -9.96 -4.41 -9.29
CA PHE A 207 -11.31 -4.89 -9.11
C PHE A 207 -11.67 -5.78 -10.31
N LYS A 208 -11.97 -7.04 -10.01
CA LYS A 208 -12.33 -8.09 -10.97
C LYS A 208 -13.60 -8.76 -10.50
N LEU A 209 -14.39 -9.26 -11.45
CA LEU A 209 -15.57 -10.07 -11.13
C LEU A 209 -15.14 -11.48 -10.80
N VAL A 210 -15.79 -12.06 -9.80
CA VAL A 210 -15.79 -13.50 -9.59
C VAL A 210 -16.63 -14.13 -10.70
N ALA A 211 -16.09 -15.15 -11.35
CA ALA A 211 -16.81 -15.92 -12.36
C ALA A 211 -17.64 -16.99 -11.64
N ASP A 212 -18.95 -16.97 -11.88
CA ASP A 212 -19.88 -17.99 -11.38
C ASP A 212 -20.19 -18.97 -12.53
N ASP A 213 -19.15 -19.70 -12.95
CA ASP A 213 -19.27 -20.69 -14.02
C ASP A 213 -19.81 -22.00 -13.44
N ALA A 214 -21.11 -22.22 -13.64
CA ALA A 214 -21.81 -23.42 -13.17
C ALA A 214 -21.09 -24.69 -13.61
N GLY A 215 -20.50 -25.41 -12.65
CA GLY A 215 -19.81 -26.68 -12.88
C GLY A 215 -18.31 -26.67 -12.63
N ILE A 216 -17.71 -25.51 -12.33
CA ILE A 216 -16.28 -25.42 -11.99
C ILE A 216 -16.12 -25.12 -10.51
N ASP A 217 -15.61 -26.09 -9.76
CA ASP A 217 -15.12 -25.88 -8.40
C ASP A 217 -13.59 -25.74 -8.43
N PRO A 218 -13.05 -24.52 -8.24
CA PRO A 218 -11.61 -24.29 -8.21
C PRO A 218 -10.90 -25.15 -7.17
N ALA A 219 -11.53 -25.44 -6.03
CA ALA A 219 -10.94 -26.28 -4.99
C ALA A 219 -10.80 -27.73 -5.44
N ALA A 220 -11.83 -28.27 -6.10
CA ALA A 220 -11.81 -29.62 -6.64
C ALA A 220 -10.74 -29.78 -7.75
N LEU A 221 -10.64 -28.82 -8.68
CA LEU A 221 -9.64 -28.85 -9.75
C LEU A 221 -8.20 -28.83 -9.20
N ILE A 222 -7.93 -27.99 -8.20
CA ILE A 222 -6.63 -27.95 -7.54
C ILE A 222 -6.36 -29.29 -6.84
N ALA A 223 -7.33 -29.83 -6.11
CA ALA A 223 -7.17 -31.10 -5.39
C ALA A 223 -6.90 -32.28 -6.35
N GLU A 224 -7.57 -32.32 -7.50
CA GLU A 224 -7.34 -33.33 -8.53
C GLU A 224 -5.94 -33.20 -9.15
N ALA A 225 -5.49 -31.98 -9.47
CA ALA A 225 -4.16 -31.75 -10.01
C ALA A 225 -3.05 -32.11 -9.03
N VAL A 226 -3.25 -31.88 -7.72
CA VAL A 226 -2.33 -32.33 -6.67
C VAL A 226 -2.32 -33.86 -6.58
N LYS A 227 -3.50 -34.50 -6.57
CA LYS A 227 -3.62 -35.97 -6.52
C LYS A 227 -2.99 -36.66 -7.73
N ALA A 228 -3.10 -36.04 -8.91
CA ALA A 228 -2.48 -36.51 -10.15
C ALA A 228 -0.97 -36.24 -10.24
N GLY A 229 -0.36 -35.61 -9.23
CA GLY A 229 1.06 -35.27 -9.20
C GLY A 229 1.48 -34.15 -10.17
N ARG A 230 0.52 -33.43 -10.77
CA ARG A 230 0.78 -32.30 -11.69
C ARG A 230 1.09 -31.01 -10.93
N LEU A 231 0.61 -30.88 -9.70
CA LEU A 231 0.75 -29.70 -8.86
C LEU A 231 1.28 -30.07 -7.47
N LYS A 232 2.15 -29.24 -6.90
CA LYS A 232 2.52 -29.35 -5.48
C LYS A 232 1.44 -28.73 -4.60
N PRO A 233 1.21 -29.22 -3.36
CA PRO A 233 0.22 -28.66 -2.44
C PRO A 233 0.47 -27.18 -2.09
N ASP A 234 1.72 -26.73 -2.14
CA ASP A 234 2.18 -25.38 -1.81
C ASP A 234 2.43 -24.50 -3.06
N ALA A 235 1.97 -24.94 -4.23
CA ALA A 235 2.20 -24.23 -5.49
C ALA A 235 1.69 -22.79 -5.44
N ASP A 236 2.42 -21.91 -6.12
CA ASP A 236 2.04 -20.51 -6.22
C ASP A 236 0.88 -20.31 -7.23
N ARG A 237 0.27 -19.13 -7.21
CA ARG A 237 -0.85 -18.79 -8.10
C ARG A 237 -0.48 -18.99 -9.58
N ARG A 238 0.76 -18.68 -9.98
CA ARG A 238 1.16 -18.78 -11.39
C ARG A 238 1.26 -20.23 -11.83
N GLN A 239 1.89 -21.07 -11.01
CA GLN A 239 2.00 -22.51 -11.24
C GLN A 239 0.62 -23.17 -11.34
N ILE A 240 -0.31 -22.78 -10.46
CA ILE A 240 -1.69 -23.29 -10.48
C ILE A 240 -2.39 -22.93 -11.79
N ASN A 241 -2.35 -21.65 -12.18
CA ASN A 241 -2.99 -21.20 -13.42
C ASN A 241 -2.36 -21.82 -14.67
N LEU A 242 -1.03 -22.03 -14.69
CA LEU A 242 -0.35 -22.71 -15.79
C LEU A 242 -0.75 -24.19 -15.88
N ALA A 243 -0.83 -24.89 -14.76
CA ALA A 243 -1.20 -26.31 -14.73
C ALA A 243 -2.67 -26.55 -15.12
N LEU A 244 -3.55 -25.61 -14.78
CA LEU A 244 -4.99 -25.71 -14.99
C LEU A 244 -5.49 -24.93 -16.23
N GLN A 245 -4.59 -24.30 -17.01
CA GLN A 245 -4.96 -23.40 -18.11
C GLN A 245 -5.96 -24.01 -19.11
N ASN A 246 -5.84 -25.31 -19.39
CA ASN A 246 -6.70 -26.03 -20.35
C ASN A 246 -8.05 -26.49 -19.75
N GLN A 247 -8.20 -26.40 -18.43
CA GLN A 247 -9.43 -26.77 -17.70
C GLN A 247 -10.24 -25.54 -17.29
N LEU A 248 -9.64 -24.35 -17.33
CA LEU A 248 -10.29 -23.10 -17.01
C LEU A 248 -11.05 -22.53 -18.22
N PRO A 249 -12.23 -21.93 -18.02
CA PRO A 249 -12.92 -21.19 -19.07
C PRO A 249 -12.06 -20.08 -19.64
N GLN A 250 -12.28 -19.74 -20.91
CA GLN A 250 -11.53 -18.66 -21.54
C GLN A 250 -11.71 -17.34 -20.79
N GLY A 251 -10.60 -16.64 -20.56
CA GLY A 251 -10.63 -15.35 -19.88
C GLY A 251 -10.84 -15.44 -18.37
N THR A 252 -10.58 -16.59 -17.74
CA THR A 252 -10.60 -16.75 -16.28
C THR A 252 -9.23 -17.10 -15.70
N GLU A 253 -9.05 -16.85 -14.41
CA GLU A 253 -7.90 -17.26 -13.61
C GLU A 253 -8.32 -17.69 -12.21
N ILE A 254 -7.54 -18.57 -11.59
CA ILE A 254 -7.68 -18.91 -10.18
C ILE A 254 -6.95 -17.87 -9.32
N ALA A 255 -7.68 -17.29 -8.38
CA ALA A 255 -7.15 -16.46 -7.31
C ALA A 255 -7.49 -17.07 -5.93
N PHE A 256 -6.99 -16.44 -4.86
CA PHE A 256 -7.23 -16.91 -3.50
C PHE A 256 -7.74 -15.77 -2.63
N GLU A 257 -8.91 -15.95 -2.05
CA GLU A 257 -9.36 -15.17 -0.91
C GLU A 257 -8.52 -15.58 0.32
N LYS A 258 -7.95 -14.60 1.01
CA LYS A 258 -7.25 -14.82 2.28
C LYS A 258 -8.12 -14.28 3.41
N ARG A 259 -8.59 -15.16 4.29
CA ARG A 259 -9.28 -14.77 5.53
C ARG A 259 -8.45 -15.19 6.72
N LYS A 260 -8.16 -14.25 7.61
CA LYS A 260 -7.47 -14.51 8.87
C LYS A 260 -8.48 -14.49 10.01
N ASP A 261 -8.54 -15.57 10.77
CA ASP A 261 -9.37 -15.62 11.97
C ASP A 261 -8.72 -14.76 13.06
N HIS A 262 -9.47 -13.78 13.58
CA HIS A 262 -8.96 -12.83 14.56
C HIS A 262 -8.66 -13.43 15.94
N LYS A 263 -9.28 -14.57 16.29
CA LYS A 263 -9.10 -15.23 17.60
C LYS A 263 -7.96 -16.24 17.57
N THR A 264 -7.88 -17.02 16.50
CA THR A 264 -6.90 -18.12 16.38
C THR A 264 -5.66 -17.70 15.59
N GLY A 265 -5.73 -16.59 14.84
CA GLY A 265 -4.67 -16.15 13.94
C GLY A 265 -4.50 -17.04 12.71
N GLN A 266 -5.32 -18.09 12.55
CA GLN A 266 -5.23 -19.01 11.43
C GLN A 266 -5.66 -18.34 10.13
N GLU A 267 -4.85 -18.52 9.08
CA GLU A 267 -5.14 -18.03 7.74
C GLU A 267 -5.79 -19.13 6.90
N ARG A 268 -7.00 -18.88 6.42
CA ARG A 268 -7.69 -19.72 5.44
C ARG A 268 -7.53 -19.12 4.05
N ARG A 269 -7.12 -19.95 3.10
CA ARG A 269 -7.04 -19.61 1.67
C ARG A 269 -8.15 -20.32 0.91
N THR A 270 -9.11 -19.57 0.40
CA THR A 270 -10.22 -20.11 -0.40
C THR A 270 -9.96 -19.80 -1.87
N PRO A 271 -9.86 -20.80 -2.76
CA PRO A 271 -9.69 -20.54 -4.18
C PRO A 271 -10.96 -19.96 -4.79
N LEU A 272 -10.81 -19.00 -5.70
CA LEU A 272 -11.87 -18.32 -6.42
C LEU A 272 -11.56 -18.31 -7.91
N LEU A 273 -12.58 -18.46 -8.74
CA LEU A 273 -12.46 -18.22 -10.18
C LEU A 273 -12.73 -16.73 -10.44
N LEU A 274 -11.77 -16.01 -11.02
CA LEU A 274 -11.90 -14.61 -11.38
C LEU A 274 -11.89 -14.43 -12.89
N LYS A 275 -12.63 -13.44 -13.38
CA LYS A 275 -12.48 -12.96 -14.76
C LYS A 275 -11.16 -12.19 -14.88
N ASN A 276 -10.42 -12.43 -15.97
CA ASN A 276 -9.14 -11.79 -16.24
C ASN A 276 -9.27 -10.28 -16.51
N GLN A 277 -10.45 -9.84 -16.93
CA GLN A 277 -10.73 -8.43 -17.21
C GLN A 277 -10.69 -7.62 -15.91
N VAL A 278 -9.73 -6.70 -15.83
CA VAL A 278 -9.69 -5.65 -14.80
C VAL A 278 -10.74 -4.60 -15.16
N LEU A 279 -11.70 -4.40 -14.27
CA LEU A 279 -12.77 -3.41 -14.48
C LEU A 279 -12.42 -2.05 -13.90
N MET A 280 -11.64 -2.04 -12.82
CA MET A 280 -11.19 -0.83 -12.14
C MET A 280 -9.86 -1.12 -11.44
N THR A 281 -9.04 -0.10 -11.27
CA THR A 281 -7.74 -0.17 -10.58
C THR A 281 -7.70 0.78 -9.39
N GLY A 282 -6.67 0.64 -8.55
CA GLY A 282 -6.41 1.55 -7.43
C GLY A 282 -6.22 3.01 -7.81
N GLU A 283 -5.88 3.32 -9.07
CA GLU A 283 -5.78 4.72 -9.55
C GLU A 283 -7.11 5.47 -9.47
N MET A 284 -8.23 4.73 -9.46
CA MET A 284 -9.56 5.29 -9.34
C MET A 284 -10.06 5.38 -7.89
N VAL A 285 -9.17 5.08 -6.92
CA VAL A 285 -9.39 5.27 -5.48
C VAL A 285 -8.70 6.57 -5.07
N LYS A 286 -9.48 7.52 -4.56
CA LYS A 286 -8.99 8.80 -4.04
C LYS A 286 -8.35 8.66 -2.66
N ASN A 287 -8.94 7.85 -1.79
CA ASN A 287 -8.44 7.63 -0.43
C ASN A 287 -8.81 6.23 0.08
N ALA A 288 -8.04 5.69 1.02
CA ALA A 288 -8.30 4.44 1.69
C ALA A 288 -7.94 4.56 3.17
N GLN A 289 -8.86 4.21 4.07
CA GLN A 289 -8.67 4.38 5.51
C GLN A 289 -9.34 3.27 6.30
N VAL A 290 -8.68 2.83 7.38
CA VAL A 290 -9.29 1.92 8.35
C VAL A 290 -10.35 2.68 9.13
N ARG A 291 -11.57 2.18 9.11
CA ARG A 291 -12.71 2.69 9.87
C ARG A 291 -13.19 1.58 10.80
N ILE A 292 -13.82 1.95 11.90
CA ILE A 292 -14.47 1.00 12.81
C ILE A 292 -15.97 1.17 12.62
N GLY A 293 -16.69 0.07 12.42
CA GLY A 293 -18.15 0.13 12.25
C GLY A 293 -18.80 -1.24 12.12
N GLY A 294 -20.03 -1.24 11.61
CA GLY A 294 -20.88 -2.44 11.57
C GLY A 294 -21.50 -2.78 12.93
N ASN A 295 -22.30 -3.85 12.96
CA ASN A 295 -23.03 -4.27 14.16
C ASN A 295 -22.12 -4.73 15.31
N PHE A 296 -20.87 -5.07 15.01
CA PHE A 296 -19.92 -5.65 15.96
C PHE A 296 -18.68 -4.76 16.20
N ASN A 297 -18.71 -3.49 15.76
CA ASN A 297 -17.60 -2.55 15.93
C ASN A 297 -16.26 -3.10 15.40
N GLU A 298 -16.30 -3.69 14.21
CA GLU A 298 -15.17 -4.34 13.57
C GLU A 298 -14.40 -3.37 12.66
N PRO A 299 -13.07 -3.52 12.54
CA PRO A 299 -12.28 -2.71 11.62
C PRO A 299 -12.54 -3.13 10.17
N TYR A 300 -12.79 -2.16 9.29
CA TYR A 300 -12.90 -2.36 7.85
C TYR A 300 -12.11 -1.29 7.10
N VAL A 301 -11.76 -1.55 5.84
CA VAL A 301 -11.11 -0.55 4.97
C VAL A 301 -12.19 0.16 4.16
N GLY A 302 -12.39 1.45 4.45
CA GLY A 302 -13.23 2.32 3.64
C GLY A 302 -12.42 2.89 2.47
N LEU A 303 -12.98 2.81 1.26
CA LEU A 303 -12.41 3.39 0.05
C LEU A 303 -13.27 4.57 -0.41
N ASP A 304 -12.65 5.73 -0.58
CA ASP A 304 -13.28 6.89 -1.21
C ASP A 304 -12.82 6.94 -2.68
N LEU A 305 -13.76 6.90 -3.62
CA LEU A 305 -13.46 6.81 -5.06
C LEU A 305 -13.26 8.21 -5.67
N THR A 306 -12.55 8.28 -6.81
CA THR A 306 -12.51 9.50 -7.63
C THR A 306 -13.86 9.73 -8.33
N GLY A 307 -14.07 10.90 -8.92
CA GLY A 307 -15.31 11.19 -9.66
C GLY A 307 -15.56 10.17 -10.78
N ARG A 308 -14.51 9.88 -11.57
CA ARG A 308 -14.54 8.80 -12.57
C ARG A 308 -14.69 7.42 -11.93
N GLY A 309 -13.96 7.16 -10.85
CA GLY A 309 -14.00 5.88 -10.14
C GLY A 309 -15.40 5.52 -9.64
N GLY A 310 -16.13 6.49 -9.07
CA GLY A 310 -17.50 6.32 -8.62
C GLY A 310 -18.47 5.95 -9.74
N LYS A 311 -18.37 6.59 -10.91
CA LYS A 311 -19.23 6.26 -12.08
C LYS A 311 -18.94 4.86 -12.62
N ILE A 312 -17.66 4.52 -12.78
CA ILE A 312 -17.23 3.20 -13.24
C ILE A 312 -17.69 2.14 -12.25
N PHE A 313 -17.43 2.33 -10.96
CA PHE A 313 -17.86 1.41 -9.91
C PHE A 313 -19.37 1.24 -9.90
N GLY A 314 -20.14 2.33 -10.00
CA GLY A 314 -21.59 2.28 -10.11
C GLY A 314 -22.08 1.45 -11.31
N THR A 315 -21.49 1.66 -12.49
CA THR A 315 -21.79 0.89 -13.71
C THR A 315 -21.44 -0.59 -13.54
N ILE A 316 -20.29 -0.90 -12.91
CA ILE A 316 -19.89 -2.28 -12.63
C ILE A 316 -20.93 -2.92 -11.72
N THR A 317 -21.25 -2.27 -10.60
CA THR A 317 -22.19 -2.82 -9.63
C THR A 317 -23.59 -2.98 -10.22
N GLU A 318 -24.11 -2.00 -10.98
CA GLU A 318 -25.44 -2.04 -11.58
C GLU A 318 -25.66 -3.26 -12.49
N ASN A 319 -24.62 -3.65 -13.24
CA ASN A 319 -24.65 -4.81 -14.12
C ASN A 319 -24.40 -6.14 -13.41
N ASN A 320 -24.11 -6.15 -12.10
CA ASN A 320 -23.67 -7.33 -11.34
C ASN A 320 -24.26 -7.37 -9.90
N VAL A 321 -25.47 -6.83 -9.68
CA VAL A 321 -26.25 -6.99 -8.43
C VAL A 321 -27.05 -8.28 -8.45
#